data_AF-A0A0Q8NGS1-F1
#
_entry.id   AF-A0A0Q8NGS1-F1
#
_cell.length_a   1.000
_cell.length_b   1.000
_cell.length_c   1.000
_cell.angle_alpha   90.00
_cell.angle_beta   90.00
_cell.angle_gamma   90.00
#
_symmetry.space_group_name_H-M   'P 1'
#
loop_
_entity.id
_entity.type
_entity.pdbx_description
1 polymer ?
#
loop_
_entity_poly.entity_id
_entity_poly.type
_entity_poly.pdbx_seq_one_letter_code
_entity_poly.pdbx_strand_id
1 'polypeptide(L)'
;MKKAVAGLAAAVLLTPFALILPVAMASQQAGAFGTGSCPDTGSPQAVDTAAIQAAVNLILSGAAGPTAPVAGLDLPTVQIPMAQAIVATGVALKVAPRGQVIALATATQESRLRNLSYGDRDSLGLFQQRPSQGWGTPAQLQDPVYSSTAFYKSLLAVAGWQDLPLTVAAQKVQRSGYPDAYAQWEPLATALQQAIGTTLKVPTTGATPTPGTSPGSCTPPDTTTDWGIIPAGALPAGFQIPTDVPPAVQSAIRWALGQLNTPYQWGGSCLNSHGPDPMGRCDCSSLLQQAYKAAGIATLDRVTYDQVKQGAAVSADQLRAGDLLFTEQGLQGPEHVGMYIGSGLVVHAPHTGDVVRIASYSSWKSGVLAIRRITP
;
A
#
# COMPACT_ATOMS: atom_id res chain seq x y z
N MET A 1 -24.10 -82.60 -13.92
CA MET A 1 -24.44 -82.95 -12.52
C MET A 1 -24.56 -81.62 -11.76
N LYS A 2 -25.73 -80.95 -11.70
CA LYS A 2 -26.74 -81.00 -10.60
C LYS A 2 -26.06 -81.22 -9.23
N LYS A 3 -26.14 -80.30 -8.26
CA LYS A 3 -27.38 -79.85 -7.58
C LYS A 3 -27.27 -78.42 -7.00
N ALA A 4 -28.44 -77.78 -6.96
CA ALA A 4 -28.80 -76.52 -6.33
C ALA A 4 -29.43 -76.75 -4.93
N VAL A 5 -29.99 -75.65 -4.36
CA VAL A 5 -31.10 -75.48 -3.36
C VAL A 5 -30.59 -74.67 -2.16
N ALA A 6 -31.02 -73.45 -1.80
CA ALA A 6 -32.28 -72.65 -1.84
C ALA A 6 -33.06 -72.63 -0.50
N GLY A 7 -33.58 -71.43 -0.18
CA GLY A 7 -34.55 -71.07 0.89
C GLY A 7 -34.31 -69.60 1.33
N LEU A 8 -35.04 -68.55 0.93
CA LEU A 8 -36.48 -68.20 1.03
C LEU A 8 -37.05 -68.50 2.44
N ALA A 9 -37.84 -67.69 3.13
CA ALA A 9 -38.34 -66.30 3.05
C ALA A 9 -39.23 -66.11 4.29
N ALA A 10 -39.54 -64.86 4.71
CA ALA A 10 -40.88 -64.38 5.06
C ALA A 10 -40.84 -63.16 6.00
N ALA A 11 -41.53 -62.10 5.57
CA ALA A 11 -41.91 -60.92 6.33
C ALA A 11 -43.25 -61.14 7.06
N VAL A 12 -43.63 -60.17 7.93
CA VAL A 12 -44.97 -59.57 8.14
C VAL A 12 -45.24 -59.22 9.64
N LEU A 13 -45.11 -57.92 9.95
CA LEU A 13 -46.11 -56.98 10.54
C LEU A 13 -46.93 -57.36 11.81
N LEU A 14 -46.84 -56.53 12.87
CA LEU A 14 -47.89 -55.65 13.46
C LEU A 14 -47.61 -55.30 14.95
N THR A 15 -47.67 -54.00 15.27
CA THR A 15 -47.80 -53.39 16.61
C THR A 15 -49.26 -53.50 17.11
N PRO A 16 -49.74 -52.94 18.26
CA PRO A 16 -49.11 -52.09 19.31
C PRO A 16 -49.50 -52.46 20.77
N PHE A 17 -48.94 -51.80 21.80
CA PHE A 17 -49.68 -51.39 23.00
C PHE A 17 -48.90 -50.35 23.83
N ALA A 18 -49.62 -49.32 24.26
CA ALA A 18 -49.16 -48.18 25.06
C ALA A 18 -49.27 -48.46 26.57
N LEU A 19 -48.43 -47.79 27.37
CA LEU A 19 -48.69 -47.54 28.80
C LEU A 19 -48.25 -46.12 29.16
N ILE A 20 -49.25 -45.36 29.61
CA ILE A 20 -49.26 -43.96 30.09
C ILE A 20 -49.27 -44.00 31.61
N LEU A 21 -48.63 -43.05 32.32
CA LEU A 21 -49.16 -42.29 33.50
C LEU A 21 -48.06 -41.42 34.20
N PRO A 22 -48.42 -40.39 35.01
CA PRO A 22 -48.33 -38.97 34.62
C PRO A 22 -47.48 -38.11 35.59
N VAL A 23 -47.13 -36.86 35.23
CA VAL A 23 -46.87 -35.79 36.22
C VAL A 23 -47.34 -34.43 35.69
N ALA A 24 -47.90 -33.66 36.62
CA ALA A 24 -48.72 -32.46 36.54
C ALA A 24 -48.14 -31.24 35.79
N MET A 25 -49.07 -30.42 35.29
CA MET A 25 -48.85 -29.03 34.91
C MET A 25 -48.80 -28.12 36.14
N ALA A 26 -47.84 -27.20 36.15
CA ALA A 26 -47.90 -25.96 36.94
C ALA A 26 -47.41 -24.78 36.07
N SER A 27 -48.23 -23.75 36.04
CA SER A 27 -48.07 -22.49 35.31
C SER A 27 -47.27 -21.46 36.10
N GLN A 28 -46.46 -20.67 35.38
CA GLN A 28 -46.04 -19.28 35.64
C GLN A 28 -45.16 -18.98 36.88
N GLN A 29 -43.93 -18.50 36.66
CA GLN A 29 -43.53 -17.11 36.97
C GLN A 29 -42.10 -16.80 36.56
N ALA A 30 -41.91 -15.57 36.08
CA ALA A 30 -40.63 -14.97 35.75
C ALA A 30 -39.70 -14.90 36.97
N GLY A 31 -38.46 -15.32 36.78
CA GLY A 31 -37.35 -15.10 37.71
C GLY A 31 -36.08 -14.91 36.89
N ALA A 32 -35.52 -13.71 36.97
CA ALA A 32 -34.32 -13.29 36.25
C ALA A 32 -33.12 -14.20 36.61
N PHE A 33 -32.58 -14.88 35.62
CA PHE A 33 -31.24 -15.48 35.70
C PHE A 33 -30.34 -14.74 34.71
N GLY A 34 -29.34 -14.06 35.26
CA GLY A 34 -28.39 -13.27 34.51
C GLY A 34 -27.71 -14.09 33.43
N THR A 35 -27.78 -13.61 32.20
CA THR A 35 -27.06 -14.14 31.05
C THR A 35 -25.58 -13.79 31.19
N GLY A 36 -24.85 -14.58 31.97
CA GLY A 36 -23.40 -14.69 31.85
C GLY A 36 -23.08 -15.60 30.67
N SER A 37 -23.08 -15.03 29.46
CA SER A 37 -22.71 -15.76 28.24
C SER A 37 -21.18 -15.93 28.21
N CYS A 38 -20.69 -17.16 28.27
CA CYS A 38 -19.33 -17.47 27.84
C CYS A 38 -19.21 -17.18 26.33
N PRO A 39 -18.13 -16.55 25.84
CA PRO A 39 -17.97 -16.33 24.41
C PRO A 39 -17.72 -17.66 23.70
N ASP A 40 -18.59 -17.95 22.74
CA ASP A 40 -18.48 -19.02 21.76
C ASP A 40 -17.26 -18.76 20.85
N THR A 41 -16.28 -19.65 20.88
CA THR A 41 -15.01 -19.53 20.13
C THR A 41 -15.11 -20.05 18.69
N GLY A 42 -16.32 -20.14 18.11
CA GLY A 42 -16.54 -20.76 16.80
C GLY A 42 -17.22 -19.90 15.73
N SER A 43 -17.67 -18.68 16.04
CA SER A 43 -18.30 -17.79 15.05
C SER A 43 -17.25 -16.96 14.30
N PRO A 44 -17.31 -16.80 12.96
CA PRO A 44 -16.44 -15.85 12.25
C PRO A 44 -16.63 -14.47 12.87
N GLN A 45 -15.58 -13.91 13.46
CA GLN A 45 -15.65 -12.57 14.04
C GLN A 45 -16.13 -11.60 12.95
N ALA A 46 -17.26 -10.93 13.23
CA ALA A 46 -17.83 -9.97 12.30
C ALA A 46 -16.79 -8.89 12.00
N VAL A 47 -16.46 -8.73 10.73
CA VAL A 47 -15.51 -7.71 10.28
C VAL A 47 -16.21 -6.35 10.29
N ASP A 48 -15.63 -5.38 10.99
CA ASP A 48 -16.13 -4.01 11.02
C ASP A 48 -15.76 -3.29 9.71
N THR A 49 -16.64 -3.41 8.72
CA THR A 49 -16.47 -2.81 7.39
C THR A 49 -16.41 -1.28 7.43
N ALA A 50 -17.08 -0.64 8.39
CA ALA A 50 -17.05 0.82 8.54
C ALA A 50 -15.70 1.29 9.09
N ALA A 51 -15.15 0.59 10.10
CA ALA A 51 -13.81 0.87 10.60
C ALA A 51 -12.74 0.65 9.52
N ILE A 52 -12.86 -0.41 8.72
CA ILE A 52 -11.96 -0.65 7.57
C ILE A 52 -12.06 0.48 6.55
N GLN A 53 -13.27 0.89 6.16
CA GLN A 53 -13.46 1.98 5.21
C GLN A 53 -12.87 3.30 5.74
N ALA A 54 -13.08 3.60 7.02
CA ALA A 54 -12.52 4.78 7.67
C ALA A 54 -10.99 4.74 7.69
N ALA A 55 -10.39 3.60 8.04
CA ALA A 55 -8.94 3.42 8.05
C ALA A 55 -8.34 3.52 6.64
N VAL A 56 -8.97 2.90 5.64
CA VAL A 56 -8.55 3.00 4.23
C VAL A 56 -8.64 4.44 3.74
N ASN A 57 -9.75 5.13 4.00
CA ASN A 57 -9.89 6.53 3.61
C ASN A 57 -8.85 7.41 4.31
N LEU A 58 -8.62 7.24 5.62
CA LEU A 58 -7.65 8.01 6.39
C LEU A 58 -6.22 7.80 5.86
N ILE A 59 -5.80 6.54 5.73
CA ILE A 59 -4.43 6.18 5.33
C ILE A 59 -4.18 6.54 3.87
N LEU A 60 -5.14 6.28 2.97
CA LEU A 60 -4.96 6.56 1.54
C LEU A 60 -5.21 8.03 1.16
N SER A 61 -5.93 8.80 1.99
CA SER A 61 -6.03 10.26 1.83
C SER A 61 -4.84 11.03 2.40
N GLY A 62 -3.96 10.36 3.16
CA GLY A 62 -2.81 11.00 3.81
C GLY A 62 -3.17 11.89 5.00
N ALA A 63 -4.40 11.82 5.51
CA ALA A 63 -4.84 12.59 6.67
C ALA A 63 -4.16 12.04 7.95
N ALA A 64 -3.57 12.95 8.73
CA ALA A 64 -2.92 12.60 9.99
C ALA A 64 -3.96 12.36 11.08
N GLY A 65 -3.92 11.19 11.70
CA GLY A 65 -4.76 10.84 12.84
C GLY A 65 -4.42 9.45 13.38
N PRO A 66 -4.77 9.14 14.63
CA PRO A 66 -4.67 7.79 15.14
C PRO A 66 -5.56 6.88 14.30
N THR A 67 -4.98 5.87 13.66
CA THR A 67 -5.77 4.79 13.06
C THR A 67 -6.37 3.99 14.20
N ALA A 68 -7.70 4.01 14.30
CA ALA A 68 -8.40 3.14 15.24
C ALA A 68 -7.96 1.68 15.00
N PRO A 69 -7.88 0.84 16.04
CA PRO A 69 -7.61 -0.58 15.87
C PRO A 69 -8.62 -1.18 14.90
N VAL A 70 -8.13 -1.79 13.82
CA VAL A 70 -8.98 -2.50 12.86
C VAL A 70 -8.79 -3.99 13.10
N ALA A 71 -9.86 -4.68 13.50
CA ALA A 71 -9.79 -6.12 13.74
C ALA A 71 -9.31 -6.84 12.46
N GLY A 72 -8.25 -7.64 12.60
CA GLY A 72 -7.59 -8.32 11.48
C GLY A 72 -6.43 -7.56 10.82
N LEU A 73 -6.18 -6.30 11.21
CA LEU A 73 -5.04 -5.49 10.77
C LEU A 73 -4.29 -4.93 12.00
N ASP A 74 -3.20 -5.58 12.38
CA ASP A 74 -2.34 -5.21 13.51
C ASP A 74 -1.46 -3.97 13.22
N LEU A 75 -1.18 -3.70 11.95
CA LEU A 75 -0.40 -2.55 11.48
C LEU A 75 -1.08 -1.89 10.26
N PRO A 76 -2.24 -1.24 10.43
CA PRO A 76 -3.02 -0.71 9.31
C PRO A 76 -2.23 0.21 8.37
N THR A 77 -1.34 1.05 8.92
CA THR A 77 -0.46 1.97 8.15
C THR A 77 0.56 1.25 7.26
N VAL A 78 0.92 0.00 7.57
CA VAL A 78 1.79 -0.85 6.75
C VAL A 78 0.93 -1.72 5.81
N GLN A 79 -0.18 -2.24 6.30
CA GLN A 79 -0.98 -3.26 5.60
C GLN A 79 -1.90 -2.68 4.52
N ILE A 80 -2.51 -1.51 4.75
CA ILE A 80 -3.44 -0.89 3.79
C ILE A 80 -2.73 -0.47 2.49
N PRO A 81 -1.52 0.13 2.51
CA PRO A 81 -0.76 0.37 1.27
C PRO A 81 -0.42 -0.92 0.49
N MET A 82 -0.13 -2.03 1.19
CA MET A 82 0.11 -3.32 0.52
C MET A 82 -1.17 -3.88 -0.11
N ALA A 83 -2.30 -3.78 0.61
CA ALA A 83 -3.60 -4.12 0.07
C ALA A 83 -3.97 -3.25 -1.14
N GLN A 84 -3.64 -1.95 -1.10
CA GLN A 84 -3.82 -1.03 -2.22
C GLN A 84 -3.00 -1.46 -3.44
N ALA A 85 -1.73 -1.85 -3.25
CA ALA A 85 -0.90 -2.36 -4.34
C ALA A 85 -1.52 -3.61 -5.00
N ILE A 86 -2.06 -4.55 -4.20
CA ILE A 86 -2.75 -5.75 -4.71
C ILE A 86 -4.00 -5.39 -5.52
N VAL A 87 -4.84 -4.49 -5.00
CA VAL A 87 -6.11 -4.09 -5.64
C VAL A 87 -5.86 -3.26 -6.89
N ALA A 88 -4.97 -2.25 -6.83
CA ALA A 88 -4.61 -1.40 -7.96
C ALA A 88 -3.99 -2.22 -9.11
N THR A 89 -3.13 -3.19 -8.78
CA THR A 89 -2.58 -4.14 -9.77
C THR A 89 -3.68 -4.95 -10.43
N GLY A 90 -4.63 -5.48 -9.65
CA GLY A 90 -5.77 -6.22 -10.17
C GLY A 90 -6.67 -5.38 -11.09
N VAL A 91 -6.90 -4.12 -10.73
CA VAL A 91 -7.63 -3.14 -11.58
C VAL A 91 -6.87 -2.91 -12.89
N ALA A 92 -5.57 -2.66 -12.85
CA ALA A 92 -4.74 -2.43 -14.04
C ALA A 92 -4.74 -3.64 -14.99
N LEU A 93 -4.77 -4.85 -14.45
CA LEU A 93 -4.86 -6.11 -15.20
C LEU A 93 -6.29 -6.51 -15.57
N LYS A 94 -7.30 -5.68 -15.25
CA LYS A 94 -8.73 -5.95 -15.48
C LYS A 94 -9.22 -7.25 -14.82
N VAL A 95 -8.63 -7.65 -13.70
CA VAL A 95 -9.06 -8.79 -12.90
C VAL A 95 -10.34 -8.42 -12.15
N ALA A 96 -11.35 -9.29 -12.24
CA ALA A 96 -12.63 -9.09 -11.57
C ALA A 96 -12.45 -8.94 -10.04
N PRO A 97 -13.34 -8.21 -9.33
CA PRO A 97 -13.25 -8.00 -7.88
C PRO A 97 -13.02 -9.27 -7.07
N ARG A 98 -13.67 -10.39 -7.44
CA ARG A 98 -13.46 -11.70 -6.81
C ARG A 98 -12.00 -12.16 -6.83
N GLY A 99 -11.27 -11.93 -7.93
CA GLY A 99 -9.86 -12.27 -8.02
C GLY A 99 -8.99 -11.42 -7.08
N GLN A 100 -9.37 -10.15 -6.90
CA GLN A 100 -8.69 -9.25 -5.96
C GLN A 100 -8.91 -9.68 -4.51
N VAL A 101 -10.12 -10.15 -4.16
CA VAL A 101 -10.42 -10.75 -2.85
C VAL A 101 -9.58 -12.00 -2.61
N ILE A 102 -9.47 -12.90 -3.60
CA ILE A 102 -8.62 -14.11 -3.50
C ILE A 102 -7.15 -13.71 -3.25
N ALA A 103 -6.63 -12.70 -3.97
CA ALA A 103 -5.26 -12.22 -3.78
C ALA A 103 -5.04 -11.60 -2.39
N LEU A 104 -5.95 -10.76 -1.92
CA LEU A 104 -5.89 -10.14 -0.58
C LEU A 104 -5.95 -11.20 0.53
N ALA A 105 -6.85 -12.17 0.44
CA ALA A 105 -6.96 -13.25 1.40
C ALA A 105 -5.69 -14.11 1.42
N THR A 106 -5.13 -14.38 0.24
CA THR A 106 -3.84 -15.09 0.11
C THR A 106 -2.73 -14.31 0.79
N ALA A 107 -2.49 -13.06 0.42
CA ALA A 107 -1.42 -12.24 1.01
C ALA A 107 -1.60 -12.02 2.53
N THR A 108 -2.84 -11.99 3.01
CA THR A 108 -3.14 -11.93 4.45
C THR A 108 -2.72 -13.20 5.15
N GLN A 109 -3.03 -14.37 4.59
CA GLN A 109 -2.61 -15.66 5.16
C GLN A 109 -1.09 -15.83 5.12
N GLU A 110 -0.45 -15.44 4.02
CA GLU A 110 0.98 -15.68 3.79
C GLU A 110 1.86 -14.73 4.61
N SER A 111 1.53 -13.43 4.65
CA SER A 111 2.42 -12.42 5.23
C SER A 111 1.74 -11.46 6.20
N ARG A 112 0.42 -11.60 6.41
CA ARG A 112 -0.43 -10.60 7.07
C ARG A 112 -0.41 -9.27 6.33
N LEU A 113 -0.40 -9.29 4.99
CA LEU A 113 -0.30 -8.08 4.15
C LEU A 113 0.97 -7.26 4.42
N ARG A 114 2.10 -7.93 4.69
CA ARG A 114 3.39 -7.27 4.90
C ARG A 114 4.38 -7.77 3.86
N ASN A 115 5.19 -6.86 3.33
CA ASN A 115 6.19 -7.23 2.33
C ASN A 115 7.45 -7.77 3.03
N LEU A 116 7.41 -9.05 3.43
CA LEU A 116 8.45 -9.66 4.27
C LEU A 116 9.70 -10.04 3.47
N SER A 117 10.87 -9.64 3.94
CA SER A 117 12.18 -10.02 3.38
C SER A 117 12.67 -11.41 3.82
N TYR A 118 11.81 -12.18 4.47
CA TYR A 118 12.08 -13.50 5.02
C TYR A 118 10.79 -14.34 5.03
N GLY A 119 10.94 -15.64 5.23
CA GLY A 119 9.86 -16.63 5.23
C GLY A 119 10.39 -18.05 5.45
N ASP A 120 9.53 -19.07 5.27
CA ASP A 120 10.02 -20.46 5.19
C ASP A 120 10.94 -20.60 3.98
N ARG A 121 12.13 -21.19 4.18
CA ARG A 121 13.18 -21.34 3.16
C ARG A 121 13.57 -20.00 2.51
N ASP A 122 13.32 -19.85 1.22
CA ASP A 122 13.58 -18.65 0.40
C ASP A 122 12.28 -17.92 0.02
N SER A 123 11.21 -18.10 0.79
CA SER A 123 9.93 -17.42 0.56
C SER A 123 10.05 -15.93 0.87
N LEU A 124 9.52 -15.09 -0.02
CA LEU A 124 9.64 -13.63 0.06
C LEU A 124 8.33 -12.93 -0.33
N GLY A 125 8.17 -11.72 0.17
CA GLY A 125 7.16 -10.78 -0.27
C GLY A 125 5.75 -11.06 0.24
N LEU A 126 4.78 -10.36 -0.33
CA LEU A 126 3.37 -10.36 0.10
C LEU A 126 2.75 -11.75 0.09
N PHE A 127 3.13 -12.57 -0.89
CA PHE A 127 2.57 -13.89 -1.14
C PHE A 127 3.51 -15.02 -0.69
N GLN A 128 4.63 -14.71 -0.01
CA GLN A 128 5.61 -15.72 0.40
C GLN A 128 6.00 -16.67 -0.74
N GLN A 129 6.21 -16.09 -1.92
CA GLN A 129 6.57 -16.84 -3.12
C GLN A 129 8.06 -17.16 -3.10
N ARG A 130 8.47 -18.26 -3.74
CA ARG A 130 9.85 -18.75 -3.69
C ARG A 130 10.57 -18.56 -5.02
N PRO A 131 11.74 -17.89 -5.04
CA PRO A 131 12.58 -17.81 -6.23
C PRO A 131 12.96 -19.18 -6.78
N SER A 132 13.30 -20.13 -5.90
CA SER A 132 13.62 -21.51 -6.27
C SER A 132 12.48 -22.31 -6.90
N GLN A 133 11.23 -21.82 -6.84
CA GLN A 133 10.08 -22.41 -7.52
C GLN A 133 9.72 -21.68 -8.82
N GLY A 134 10.53 -20.71 -9.24
CA GLY A 134 10.36 -20.00 -10.52
C GLY A 134 9.38 -18.83 -10.47
N TRP A 135 8.99 -18.36 -9.28
CA TRP A 135 8.08 -17.21 -9.13
C TRP A 135 8.71 -15.87 -9.54
N GLY A 136 10.04 -15.77 -9.56
CA GLY A 136 10.79 -14.56 -9.85
C GLY A 136 12.13 -14.54 -9.11
N THR A 137 12.92 -13.48 -9.29
CA THR A 137 14.12 -13.26 -8.47
C THR A 137 13.74 -12.78 -7.06
N PRO A 138 14.61 -12.90 -6.04
CA PRO A 138 14.35 -12.34 -4.72
C PRO A 138 13.88 -10.88 -4.75
N ALA A 139 14.54 -10.04 -5.55
CA ALA A 139 14.18 -8.63 -5.73
C ALA A 139 12.79 -8.44 -6.35
N GLN A 140 12.44 -9.26 -7.34
CA GLN A 140 11.12 -9.24 -7.97
C GLN A 140 10.01 -9.65 -6.98
N LEU A 141 10.24 -10.67 -6.15
CA LEU A 141 9.24 -11.12 -5.17
C LEU A 141 9.04 -10.11 -4.03
N GLN A 142 10.06 -9.29 -3.76
CA GLN A 142 9.99 -8.17 -2.83
C GLN A 142 9.31 -6.92 -3.40
N ASP A 143 8.91 -6.92 -4.67
CA ASP A 143 8.10 -5.86 -5.26
C ASP A 143 6.60 -6.25 -5.15
N PRO A 144 5.79 -5.48 -4.39
CA PRO A 144 4.35 -5.70 -4.24
C PRO A 144 3.57 -5.75 -5.56
N VAL A 145 3.97 -4.96 -6.57
CA VAL A 145 3.30 -4.91 -7.88
C VAL A 145 3.68 -6.13 -8.71
N TYR A 146 4.97 -6.49 -8.72
CA TYR A 146 5.43 -7.70 -9.42
C TYR A 146 4.80 -8.95 -8.81
N SER A 147 4.93 -9.16 -7.50
CA SER A 147 4.41 -10.35 -6.81
C SER A 147 2.89 -10.49 -6.96
N SER A 148 2.15 -9.37 -6.91
CA SER A 148 0.72 -9.34 -7.24
C SER A 148 0.45 -9.69 -8.70
N THR A 149 1.23 -9.16 -9.65
CA THR A 149 1.10 -9.47 -11.08
C THR A 149 1.35 -10.96 -11.35
N ALA A 150 2.39 -11.54 -10.74
CA ALA A 150 2.72 -12.96 -10.84
C ALA A 150 1.61 -13.84 -10.26
N PHE A 151 1.06 -13.45 -9.10
CA PHE A 151 -0.10 -14.10 -8.50
C PHE A 151 -1.31 -14.08 -9.44
N TYR A 152 -1.70 -12.92 -9.96
CA TYR A 152 -2.85 -12.80 -10.85
C TYR A 152 -2.68 -13.57 -12.16
N LYS A 153 -1.49 -13.55 -12.77
CA LYS A 153 -1.21 -14.37 -13.97
C LYS A 153 -1.44 -15.85 -13.69
N SER A 154 -0.99 -16.33 -12.53
CA SER A 154 -1.17 -17.71 -12.10
C SER A 154 -2.63 -18.04 -11.80
N LEU A 155 -3.36 -17.13 -11.13
CA LEU A 155 -4.80 -17.28 -10.87
C LEU A 155 -5.61 -17.36 -12.17
N LEU A 156 -5.35 -16.47 -13.13
CA LEU A 156 -6.05 -16.44 -14.41
C LEU A 156 -5.79 -17.68 -15.27
N ALA A 157 -4.68 -18.39 -15.04
CA ALA A 157 -4.37 -19.67 -15.69
C ALA A 157 -5.15 -20.85 -15.07
N VAL A 158 -5.76 -20.69 -13.89
CA VAL A 158 -6.59 -21.73 -13.27
C VAL A 158 -7.97 -21.73 -13.92
N ALA A 159 -8.30 -22.80 -14.65
CA ALA A 159 -9.61 -22.94 -15.28
C ALA A 159 -10.75 -22.89 -14.25
N GLY A 160 -11.75 -22.05 -14.52
CA GLY A 160 -12.95 -21.89 -13.68
C GLY A 160 -12.68 -21.27 -12.29
N TRP A 161 -11.55 -20.58 -12.09
CA TRP A 161 -11.19 -20.01 -10.78
C TRP A 161 -12.28 -19.12 -10.17
N GLN A 162 -13.10 -18.49 -11.01
CA GLN A 162 -14.21 -17.63 -10.61
C GLN A 162 -15.26 -18.39 -9.80
N ASP A 163 -15.51 -19.66 -10.12
CA ASP A 163 -16.55 -20.47 -9.49
C ASP A 163 -16.01 -21.36 -8.37
N LEU A 164 -14.69 -21.39 -8.19
CA LEU A 164 -14.06 -22.14 -7.10
C LEU A 164 -14.27 -21.44 -5.76
N PRO A 165 -14.39 -22.18 -4.65
CA PRO A 165 -14.20 -21.63 -3.31
C PRO A 165 -12.85 -20.90 -3.22
N LEU A 166 -12.80 -19.77 -2.50
CA LEU A 166 -11.61 -18.92 -2.43
C LEU A 166 -10.36 -19.72 -2.07
N THR A 167 -10.47 -20.59 -1.06
CA THR A 167 -9.34 -21.39 -0.57
C THR A 167 -8.84 -22.38 -1.63
N VAL A 168 -9.75 -22.92 -2.45
CA VAL A 168 -9.40 -23.83 -3.55
C VAL A 168 -8.68 -23.07 -4.67
N ALA A 169 -9.15 -21.88 -5.02
CA ALA A 169 -8.49 -21.04 -6.02
C ALA A 169 -7.09 -20.60 -5.54
N ALA A 170 -6.98 -20.09 -4.31
CA ALA A 170 -5.71 -19.69 -3.69
C ALA A 170 -4.72 -20.86 -3.60
N GLN A 171 -5.18 -22.03 -3.15
CA GLN A 171 -4.35 -23.23 -3.06
C GLN A 171 -3.86 -23.70 -4.44
N LYS A 172 -4.69 -23.63 -5.48
CA LYS A 172 -4.25 -23.99 -6.84
C LYS A 172 -3.15 -23.08 -7.37
N VAL A 173 -3.12 -21.82 -6.92
CA VAL A 173 -2.07 -20.85 -7.26
C VAL A 173 -0.81 -21.11 -6.43
N GLN A 174 -0.91 -21.15 -5.11
CA GLN A 174 0.24 -21.14 -4.20
C GLN A 174 0.82 -22.52 -3.91
N ARG A 175 -0.01 -23.58 -4.00
CA ARG A 175 0.36 -24.95 -3.60
C ARG A 175 0.95 -25.01 -2.19
N SER A 176 0.29 -24.35 -1.23
CA SER A 176 0.71 -24.28 0.17
C SER A 176 0.49 -25.60 0.92
N GLY A 177 1.12 -25.75 2.09
CA GLY A 177 0.90 -26.89 2.99
C GLY A 177 -0.45 -26.86 3.74
N TYR A 178 -1.19 -25.74 3.67
CA TYR A 178 -2.42 -25.51 4.44
C TYR A 178 -3.59 -25.05 3.54
N PRO A 179 -4.23 -25.97 2.80
CA PRO A 179 -5.16 -25.64 1.72
C PRO A 179 -6.44 -24.90 2.15
N ASP A 180 -6.87 -25.05 3.41
CA ASP A 180 -8.12 -24.47 3.93
C ASP A 180 -7.92 -23.14 4.69
N ALA A 181 -6.66 -22.74 4.94
CA ALA A 181 -6.34 -21.61 5.80
C ALA A 181 -6.71 -20.24 5.19
N TYR A 182 -6.96 -20.16 3.88
CA TYR A 182 -7.30 -18.91 3.22
C TYR A 182 -8.74 -18.45 3.48
N ALA A 183 -9.67 -19.40 3.68
CA ALA A 183 -11.10 -19.12 3.80
C ALA A 183 -11.43 -18.16 4.96
N GLN A 184 -10.69 -18.25 6.07
CA GLN A 184 -10.90 -17.39 7.24
C GLN A 184 -10.68 -15.90 6.95
N TRP A 185 -9.90 -15.56 5.91
CA TRP A 185 -9.59 -14.17 5.53
C TRP A 185 -10.56 -13.58 4.53
N GLU A 186 -11.48 -14.37 3.96
CA GLU A 186 -12.42 -13.92 2.93
C GLU A 186 -13.26 -12.71 3.37
N PRO A 187 -13.80 -12.63 4.61
CA PRO A 187 -14.54 -11.45 5.05
C PRO A 187 -13.68 -10.17 5.09
N LEU A 188 -12.46 -10.25 5.64
CA LEU A 188 -11.53 -9.12 5.72
C LEU A 188 -11.07 -8.67 4.33
N ALA A 189 -10.70 -9.62 3.48
CA ALA A 189 -10.27 -9.37 2.11
C ALA A 189 -11.38 -8.71 1.28
N THR A 190 -12.63 -9.13 1.47
CA THR A 190 -13.80 -8.52 0.81
C THR A 190 -13.99 -7.08 1.26
N ALA A 191 -13.93 -6.81 2.56
CA ALA A 191 -14.05 -5.46 3.10
C ALA A 191 -12.94 -4.53 2.59
N LEU A 192 -11.68 -4.98 2.58
CA LEU A 192 -10.55 -4.23 2.03
C LEU A 192 -10.70 -3.95 0.53
N GLN A 193 -11.12 -4.94 -0.26
CA GLN A 193 -11.33 -4.78 -1.70
C GLN A 193 -12.41 -3.73 -2.01
N GLN A 194 -13.52 -3.77 -1.27
CA GLN A 194 -14.61 -2.81 -1.44
C GLN A 194 -14.18 -1.41 -1.01
N ALA A 195 -13.50 -1.28 0.14
CA ALA A 195 -13.03 0.00 0.64
C ALA A 195 -12.01 0.65 -0.31
N ILE A 196 -11.00 -0.10 -0.73
CA ILE A 196 -9.97 0.42 -1.65
C ILE A 196 -10.58 0.65 -3.04
N GLY A 197 -11.40 -0.27 -3.53
CA GLY A 197 -12.03 -0.17 -4.84
C GLY A 197 -12.99 1.03 -4.95
N THR A 198 -13.66 1.42 -3.87
CA THR A 198 -14.45 2.66 -3.82
C THR A 198 -13.56 3.90 -3.78
N THR A 199 -12.54 3.93 -2.92
CA THR A 199 -11.57 5.04 -2.87
C THR A 199 -10.87 5.27 -4.21
N LEU A 200 -10.55 4.21 -4.97
CA LEU A 200 -9.95 4.31 -6.30
C LEU A 200 -10.93 4.76 -7.40
N LYS A 201 -12.25 4.55 -7.21
CA LYS A 201 -13.30 4.90 -8.19
C LYS A 201 -13.91 6.27 -7.96
N VAL A 202 -13.90 6.77 -6.72
CA VAL A 202 -14.38 8.10 -6.39
C VAL A 202 -13.37 9.12 -6.95
N PRO A 203 -13.75 9.96 -7.93
CA PRO A 203 -12.98 11.17 -8.20
C PRO A 203 -13.06 12.01 -6.93
N THR A 204 -11.92 12.44 -6.38
CA THR A 204 -11.85 13.40 -5.27
C THR A 204 -12.52 14.70 -5.70
N THR A 205 -13.84 14.73 -5.58
CA THR A 205 -14.73 15.86 -5.83
C THR A 205 -14.94 16.53 -4.48
N GLY A 206 -14.77 17.85 -4.48
CA GLY A 206 -14.54 18.67 -3.30
C GLY A 206 -15.52 18.41 -2.15
N ALA A 207 -14.96 18.06 -0.99
CA ALA A 207 -15.59 18.38 0.28
C ALA A 207 -15.33 19.87 0.54
N THR A 208 -16.27 20.72 0.15
CA THR A 208 -16.32 22.11 0.60
C THR A 208 -16.54 22.12 2.12
N PRO A 209 -15.65 22.69 2.96
CA PRO A 209 -16.01 22.96 4.33
C PRO A 209 -16.92 24.19 4.33
N THR A 210 -18.19 23.99 4.64
CA THR A 210 -19.09 25.09 5.02
C THR A 210 -18.53 25.73 6.31
N PRO A 211 -18.47 27.07 6.42
CA PRO A 211 -17.96 27.72 7.64
C PRO A 211 -18.96 27.54 8.78
N GLY A 212 -18.66 26.61 9.70
CA GLY A 212 -19.32 26.48 10.98
C GLY A 212 -18.52 27.17 12.08
N THR A 213 -19.01 28.31 12.55
CA THR A 213 -18.48 29.08 13.68
C THR A 213 -18.54 28.30 15.00
N SER A 214 -17.39 28.06 15.65
CA SER A 214 -17.25 28.19 17.12
C SER A 214 -15.80 28.09 17.61
N PRO A 215 -15.50 28.63 18.82
CA PRO A 215 -14.18 29.15 19.17
C PRO A 215 -13.37 28.25 20.10
N GLY A 216 -12.05 28.36 19.98
CA GLY A 216 -11.08 28.14 21.05
C GLY A 216 -10.49 26.72 21.17
N SER A 217 -9.22 26.55 20.80
CA SER A 217 -8.12 26.41 21.77
C SER A 217 -6.83 25.85 21.14
N CYS A 218 -5.72 26.47 21.56
CA CYS A 218 -4.34 25.99 21.65
C CYS A 218 -3.61 25.49 20.39
N THR A 219 -2.88 26.40 19.75
CA THR A 219 -1.90 26.15 18.68
C THR A 219 -0.49 25.84 19.24
N PRO A 220 0.24 24.81 18.75
CA PRO A 220 1.70 24.74 18.81
C PRO A 220 2.33 25.52 17.64
N PRO A 221 3.64 25.83 17.69
CA PRO A 221 4.24 26.85 16.83
C PRO A 221 4.35 26.43 15.36
N ASP A 222 3.85 27.34 14.51
CA ASP A 222 4.19 27.67 13.13
C ASP A 222 4.96 26.62 12.29
N THR A 223 4.20 25.89 11.45
CA THR A 223 4.69 25.21 10.25
C THR A 223 3.94 25.69 9.01
N THR A 224 3.49 26.95 9.01
CA THR A 224 2.76 27.49 7.85
C THR A 224 3.72 27.74 6.69
N THR A 225 3.91 26.71 5.86
CA THR A 225 3.89 26.98 4.43
C THR A 225 2.45 27.31 4.06
N ASP A 226 2.25 28.18 3.09
CA ASP A 226 0.93 28.43 2.47
C ASP A 226 0.27 27.15 1.91
N TRP A 227 0.97 26.01 1.95
CA TRP A 227 0.58 24.69 1.50
C TRP A 227 0.13 23.73 2.61
N GLY A 228 0.23 24.12 3.89
CA GLY A 228 -0.08 23.23 5.02
C GLY A 228 0.87 22.03 5.13
N ILE A 229 0.40 20.92 5.72
CA ILE A 229 1.16 19.66 5.77
C ILE A 229 1.19 19.05 4.37
N ILE A 230 2.38 18.83 3.82
CA ILE A 230 2.58 18.17 2.53
C ILE A 230 2.82 16.68 2.78
N PRO A 231 1.92 15.78 2.34
CA PRO A 231 2.13 14.34 2.51
C PRO A 231 3.38 13.87 1.76
N ALA A 232 4.09 12.90 2.34
CA ALA A 232 5.24 12.29 1.68
C ALA A 232 4.80 11.66 0.35
N GLY A 233 5.57 11.90 -0.72
CA GLY A 233 5.26 11.40 -2.05
C GLY A 233 4.05 12.03 -2.75
N ALA A 234 3.48 13.12 -2.20
CA ALA A 234 2.36 13.83 -2.84
C ALA A 234 2.77 15.22 -3.34
N LEU A 235 2.10 15.67 -4.41
CA LEU A 235 2.17 17.04 -4.90
C LEU A 235 1.08 17.87 -4.18
N PRO A 236 1.39 19.04 -3.58
CA PRO A 236 0.38 19.89 -2.99
C PRO A 236 -0.72 20.28 -3.99
N ALA A 237 -1.97 20.23 -3.54
CA ALA A 237 -3.11 20.58 -4.38
C ALA A 237 -3.02 22.03 -4.86
N GLY A 238 -3.15 22.27 -6.16
CA GLY A 238 -3.04 23.59 -6.75
C GLY A 238 -1.62 24.04 -7.08
N PHE A 239 -0.59 23.25 -6.75
CA PHE A 239 0.76 23.54 -7.25
C PHE A 239 0.78 23.52 -8.78
N GLN A 240 1.39 24.54 -9.37
CA GLN A 240 1.64 24.65 -10.80
C GLN A 240 3.13 24.85 -11.02
N ILE A 241 3.68 24.18 -12.03
CA ILE A 241 5.07 24.42 -12.44
C ILE A 241 5.17 25.87 -12.94
N PRO A 242 6.10 26.68 -12.40
CA PRO A 242 6.25 28.07 -12.84
C PRO A 242 6.52 28.18 -14.35
N THR A 243 5.81 29.07 -15.02
CA THR A 243 5.91 29.27 -16.48
C THR A 243 6.95 30.33 -16.87
N ASP A 244 7.51 31.04 -15.88
CA ASP A 244 8.51 32.10 -16.02
C ASP A 244 9.97 31.57 -16.03
N VAL A 245 10.14 30.25 -16.05
CA VAL A 245 11.45 29.58 -16.23
C VAL A 245 11.55 28.94 -17.61
N PRO A 246 12.78 28.72 -18.14
CA PRO A 246 12.97 28.11 -19.45
C PRO A 246 12.22 26.78 -19.62
N PRO A 247 11.71 26.44 -20.82
CA PRO A 247 10.97 25.19 -21.04
C PRO A 247 11.72 23.92 -20.62
N ALA A 248 13.04 23.90 -20.80
CA ALA A 248 13.88 22.79 -20.34
C ALA A 248 13.82 22.62 -18.81
N VAL A 249 13.87 23.72 -18.05
CA VAL A 249 13.75 23.68 -16.59
C VAL A 249 12.37 23.19 -16.15
N GLN A 250 11.31 23.62 -16.84
CA GLN A 250 9.95 23.10 -16.58
C GLN A 250 9.87 21.58 -16.81
N SER A 251 10.55 21.07 -17.85
CA SER A 251 10.65 19.63 -18.11
C SER A 251 11.42 18.88 -17.03
N ALA A 252 12.51 19.46 -16.50
CA ALA A 252 13.26 18.88 -15.38
C ALA A 252 12.39 18.76 -14.13
N ILE A 253 11.68 19.84 -13.76
CA ILE A 253 10.75 19.85 -12.63
C ILE A 253 9.65 18.79 -12.84
N ARG A 254 9.01 18.76 -14.01
CA ARG A 254 7.96 17.78 -14.32
C ARG A 254 8.46 16.34 -14.20
N TRP A 255 9.68 16.08 -14.67
CA TRP A 255 10.29 14.76 -14.58
C TRP A 255 10.54 14.35 -13.12
N ALA A 256 11.11 15.23 -12.30
CA ALA A 256 11.36 14.98 -10.88
C ALA A 256 10.07 14.73 -10.10
N LEU A 257 9.02 15.51 -10.38
CA LEU A 257 7.70 15.31 -9.79
C LEU A 257 7.07 13.96 -10.19
N GLY A 258 7.38 13.45 -11.38
CA GLY A 258 6.98 12.10 -11.80
C GLY A 258 7.61 10.98 -10.98
N GLN A 259 8.62 11.27 -10.16
CA GLN A 259 9.28 10.29 -9.31
C GLN A 259 8.74 10.32 -7.88
N LEU A 260 7.79 11.19 -7.55
CA LEU A 260 7.18 11.23 -6.22
C LEU A 260 6.69 9.84 -5.78
N ASN A 261 6.83 9.58 -4.49
CA ASN A 261 6.51 8.29 -3.85
C ASN A 261 7.44 7.12 -4.26
N THR A 262 8.51 7.38 -5.02
CA THR A 262 9.57 6.37 -5.23
C THR A 262 10.35 6.16 -3.94
N PRO A 263 10.52 4.92 -3.45
CA PRO A 263 11.40 4.65 -2.31
C PRO A 263 12.85 5.08 -2.59
N TYR A 264 13.45 5.76 -1.62
CA TYR A 264 14.86 6.12 -1.68
C TYR A 264 15.73 4.86 -1.78
N GLN A 265 16.75 4.91 -2.65
CA GLN A 265 17.82 3.91 -2.67
C GLN A 265 19.18 4.61 -2.71
N TRP A 266 19.99 4.42 -1.67
CA TRP A 266 21.39 4.86 -1.66
C TRP A 266 22.14 4.27 -2.86
N GLY A 267 22.80 5.13 -3.65
CA GLY A 267 23.54 4.68 -4.83
C GLY A 267 22.66 4.42 -6.07
N GLY A 268 21.34 4.59 -5.96
CA GLY A 268 20.40 4.38 -7.05
C GLY A 268 20.71 5.20 -8.31
N SER A 269 20.36 4.67 -9.47
CA SER A 269 20.61 5.31 -10.78
C SER A 269 19.48 6.24 -11.24
N CYS A 270 18.30 6.09 -10.64
CA CYS A 270 17.06 6.77 -11.02
C CYS A 270 16.67 6.57 -12.51
N LEU A 271 17.17 5.50 -13.14
CA LEU A 271 16.87 5.14 -14.54
C LEU A 271 15.57 4.34 -14.68
N ASN A 272 15.13 3.70 -13.60
CA ASN A 272 13.90 2.91 -13.55
C ASN A 272 13.29 3.05 -12.15
N SER A 273 12.88 4.28 -11.83
CA SER A 273 12.60 4.73 -10.46
C SER A 273 11.48 3.96 -9.77
N HIS A 274 10.45 3.61 -10.54
CA HIS A 274 9.31 2.81 -10.09
C HIS A 274 9.50 1.32 -10.38
N GLY A 275 10.71 0.95 -10.80
CA GLY A 275 11.07 -0.39 -11.17
C GLY A 275 11.29 -1.31 -9.97
N PRO A 276 11.29 -2.63 -10.23
CA PRO A 276 11.49 -3.64 -9.19
C PRO A 276 12.93 -3.62 -8.64
N ASP A 277 13.91 -3.20 -9.43
CA ASP A 277 15.30 -3.09 -9.02
C ASP A 277 15.50 -1.85 -8.13
N PRO A 278 15.88 -2.01 -6.85
CA PRO A 278 16.20 -0.88 -5.99
C PRO A 278 17.27 0.03 -6.59
N MET A 279 18.28 -0.52 -7.27
CA MET A 279 19.35 0.28 -7.90
C MET A 279 18.86 1.07 -9.13
N GLY A 280 17.68 0.76 -9.65
CA GLY A 280 16.95 1.58 -10.62
C GLY A 280 16.28 2.81 -10.00
N ARG A 281 16.05 2.80 -8.68
CA ARG A 281 15.45 3.87 -7.88
C ARG A 281 16.40 5.03 -7.66
N CYS A 282 15.92 6.06 -6.99
CA CYS A 282 16.64 7.33 -6.85
C CYS A 282 17.26 7.45 -5.47
N ASP A 283 18.53 7.87 -5.42
CA ASP A 283 19.02 8.69 -4.31
C ASP A 283 18.89 10.17 -4.64
N CYS A 284 19.35 11.04 -3.72
CA CYS A 284 19.29 12.48 -3.87
C CYS A 284 19.91 12.92 -5.20
N SER A 285 21.20 12.66 -5.43
CA SER A 285 21.92 13.15 -6.60
C SER A 285 21.46 12.53 -7.93
N SER A 286 21.09 11.26 -7.96
CA SER A 286 20.57 10.62 -9.18
C SER A 286 19.19 11.14 -9.59
N LEU A 287 18.31 11.51 -8.64
CA LEU A 287 17.04 12.17 -8.95
C LEU A 287 17.26 13.44 -9.77
N LEU A 288 18.18 14.31 -9.34
CA LEU A 288 18.47 15.57 -10.03
C LEU A 288 19.21 15.34 -11.34
N GLN A 289 20.16 14.39 -11.36
CA GLN A 289 20.87 14.02 -12.57
C GLN A 289 19.91 13.65 -13.70
N GLN A 290 18.97 12.75 -13.42
CA GLN A 290 18.04 12.27 -14.45
C GLN A 290 16.97 13.29 -14.80
N ALA A 291 16.54 14.14 -13.86
CA ALA A 291 15.64 15.25 -14.14
C ALA A 291 16.23 16.21 -15.19
N TYR A 292 17.48 16.64 -14.99
CA TYR A 292 18.16 17.54 -15.91
C TYR A 292 18.55 16.87 -17.24
N LYS A 293 18.92 15.58 -17.20
CA LYS A 293 19.15 14.80 -18.41
C LYS A 293 17.88 14.66 -19.27
N ALA A 294 16.73 14.39 -18.64
CA ALA A 294 15.44 14.29 -19.34
C ALA A 294 14.99 15.63 -19.95
N ALA A 295 15.47 16.75 -19.41
CA ALA A 295 15.26 18.08 -19.96
C ALA A 295 16.19 18.45 -21.13
N GLY A 296 17.13 17.58 -21.50
CA GLY A 296 18.12 17.86 -22.55
C GLY A 296 19.20 18.88 -22.15
N ILE A 297 19.35 19.15 -20.85
CA ILE A 297 20.40 20.01 -20.29
C ILE A 297 21.65 19.14 -20.06
N ALA A 298 22.85 19.76 -20.06
CA ALA A 298 24.11 19.07 -19.80
C ALA A 298 24.00 18.11 -18.59
N THR A 299 24.56 16.90 -18.75
CA THR A 299 24.42 15.84 -17.74
C THR A 299 25.14 16.26 -16.47
N LEU A 300 24.39 16.37 -15.37
CA LEU A 300 24.98 16.57 -14.05
C LEU A 300 25.81 15.36 -13.65
N ASP A 301 26.89 15.59 -12.90
CA ASP A 301 27.68 14.48 -12.37
C ASP A 301 26.87 13.63 -11.39
N ARG A 302 27.35 12.41 -11.14
CA ARG A 302 26.62 11.42 -10.35
C ARG A 302 26.53 11.78 -8.87
N VAL A 303 27.54 12.43 -8.30
CA VAL A 303 27.67 12.64 -6.85
C VAL A 303 27.51 14.11 -6.47
N THR A 304 26.96 14.37 -5.29
CA THR A 304 26.69 15.73 -4.79
C THR A 304 27.95 16.60 -4.72
N TYR A 305 29.10 16.00 -4.40
CA TYR A 305 30.41 16.67 -4.32
C TYR A 305 30.85 17.32 -5.64
N ASP A 306 30.37 16.81 -6.77
CA ASP A 306 30.68 17.35 -8.10
C ASP A 306 29.51 18.14 -8.67
N GLN A 307 28.26 17.75 -8.37
CA GLN A 307 27.08 18.55 -8.71
C GLN A 307 27.14 19.96 -8.11
N VAL A 308 27.64 20.11 -6.88
CA VAL A 308 27.78 21.42 -6.22
C VAL A 308 28.79 22.35 -6.90
N LYS A 309 29.59 21.86 -7.86
CA LYS A 309 30.55 22.67 -8.62
C LYS A 309 29.99 23.08 -10.00
N GLN A 310 28.81 22.56 -10.38
CA GLN A 310 28.23 22.74 -11.70
C GLN A 310 27.20 23.88 -11.73
N GLY A 311 27.15 24.58 -12.86
CA GLY A 311 26.28 25.74 -13.05
C GLY A 311 26.75 27.00 -12.31
N ALA A 312 25.92 28.03 -12.36
CA ALA A 312 26.20 29.32 -11.73
C ALA A 312 25.85 29.29 -10.24
N ALA A 313 26.70 29.88 -9.40
CA ALA A 313 26.35 30.13 -8.00
C ALA A 313 25.20 31.13 -7.90
N VAL A 314 24.24 30.86 -7.02
CA VAL A 314 23.07 31.72 -6.79
C VAL A 314 22.97 32.05 -5.31
N SER A 315 22.59 33.29 -5.00
CA SER A 315 22.27 33.71 -3.63
C SER A 315 20.79 33.43 -3.31
N ALA A 316 20.47 33.25 -2.03
CA ALA A 316 19.13 32.84 -1.61
C ALA A 316 18.00 33.83 -2.00
N ASP A 317 18.32 35.12 -2.14
CA ASP A 317 17.42 36.18 -2.62
C ASP A 317 17.15 36.13 -4.13
N GLN A 318 17.95 35.37 -4.87
CA GLN A 318 17.82 35.20 -6.32
C GLN A 318 17.29 33.82 -6.71
N LEU A 319 16.80 33.04 -5.75
CA LEU A 319 16.32 31.67 -5.94
C LEU A 319 15.18 31.60 -6.97
N ARG A 320 15.29 30.70 -7.94
CA ARG A 320 14.29 30.43 -8.98
C ARG A 320 14.03 28.95 -9.13
N ALA A 321 12.85 28.59 -9.62
CA ALA A 321 12.51 27.19 -9.87
C ALA A 321 13.53 26.55 -10.83
N GLY A 322 13.96 25.33 -10.50
CA GLY A 322 15.08 24.62 -11.11
C GLY A 322 16.35 24.66 -10.27
N ASP A 323 16.59 25.69 -9.47
CA ASP A 323 17.84 25.80 -8.72
C ASP A 323 18.05 24.61 -7.76
N LEU A 324 19.27 24.07 -7.75
CA LEU A 324 19.66 22.98 -6.87
C LEU A 324 20.13 23.53 -5.52
N LEU A 325 19.58 22.98 -4.44
CA LEU A 325 19.89 23.31 -3.07
C LEU A 325 20.73 22.19 -2.47
N PHE A 326 21.94 22.50 -2.02
CA PHE A 326 22.85 21.53 -1.41
C PHE A 326 22.90 21.72 0.11
N THR A 327 22.74 20.63 0.85
CA THR A 327 22.65 20.61 2.32
C THR A 327 23.48 19.48 2.91
N GLU A 328 23.51 19.42 4.26
CA GLU A 328 24.19 18.36 5.04
C GLU A 328 25.71 18.33 4.79
N GLN A 329 26.46 19.09 5.58
CA GLN A 329 27.91 19.20 5.42
C GLN A 329 28.60 17.90 5.83
N GLY A 330 29.21 17.22 4.85
CA GLY A 330 30.10 16.08 5.05
C GLY A 330 31.58 16.44 5.01
N LEU A 331 32.43 15.41 5.04
CA LEU A 331 33.89 15.58 4.99
C LEU A 331 34.41 16.09 3.63
N GLN A 332 33.70 15.78 2.54
CA GLN A 332 34.13 16.09 1.17
C GLN A 332 33.28 17.19 0.50
N GLY A 333 32.22 17.65 1.17
CA GLY A 333 31.25 18.60 0.65
C GLY A 333 29.83 18.26 1.12
N PRO A 334 28.80 18.87 0.52
CA PRO A 334 27.40 18.57 0.84
C PRO A 334 27.03 17.12 0.48
N GLU A 335 26.34 16.42 1.39
CA GLU A 335 25.93 15.01 1.25
C GLU A 335 24.50 14.88 0.71
N HIS A 336 23.74 15.97 0.67
CA HIS A 336 22.35 15.96 0.21
C HIS A 336 22.04 17.09 -0.77
N VAL A 337 21.05 16.85 -1.64
CA VAL A 337 20.63 17.77 -2.68
C VAL A 337 19.13 17.65 -2.96
N GLY A 338 18.50 18.80 -3.22
CA GLY A 338 17.12 18.91 -3.70
C GLY A 338 16.98 19.98 -4.78
N MET A 339 15.83 20.02 -5.45
CA MET A 339 15.53 21.05 -6.46
C MET A 339 14.41 21.95 -5.96
N TYR A 340 14.64 23.26 -5.95
CA TYR A 340 13.58 24.22 -5.71
C TYR A 340 12.62 24.22 -6.91
N ILE A 341 11.33 24.00 -6.67
CA ILE A 341 10.32 23.86 -7.75
C ILE A 341 9.41 25.09 -7.89
N GLY A 342 9.70 26.16 -7.13
CA GLY A 342 8.84 27.35 -7.03
C GLY A 342 7.91 27.30 -5.82
N SER A 343 7.21 28.40 -5.57
CA SER A 343 6.19 28.52 -4.52
C SER A 343 6.64 28.09 -3.12
N GLY A 344 7.93 28.25 -2.79
CA GLY A 344 8.47 27.85 -1.49
C GLY A 344 8.64 26.34 -1.32
N LEU A 345 8.70 25.55 -2.40
CA LEU A 345 8.76 24.09 -2.35
C LEU A 345 10.06 23.52 -2.93
N VAL A 346 10.46 22.36 -2.40
CA VAL A 346 11.67 21.62 -2.79
C VAL A 346 11.30 20.15 -3.02
N VAL A 347 11.62 19.59 -4.20
CA VAL A 347 11.52 18.14 -4.45
C VAL A 347 12.87 17.48 -4.18
N HIS A 348 12.87 16.34 -3.51
CA HIS A 348 14.11 15.60 -3.19
C HIS A 348 13.86 14.11 -2.91
N ALA A 349 14.94 13.33 -2.95
CA ALA A 349 14.99 11.95 -2.45
C ALA A 349 15.78 11.95 -1.12
N PRO A 350 15.12 11.91 0.06
CA PRO A 350 15.70 12.18 1.37
C PRO A 350 16.78 11.19 1.82
N HIS A 351 16.38 9.99 2.23
CA HIS A 351 17.25 8.98 2.83
C HIS A 351 16.53 7.63 2.84
N THR A 352 17.26 6.57 3.15
CA THR A 352 16.72 5.22 3.29
C THR A 352 15.53 5.19 4.25
N GLY A 353 14.48 4.46 3.88
CA GLY A 353 13.25 4.37 4.67
C GLY A 353 12.21 5.46 4.39
N ASP A 354 12.51 6.39 3.49
CA ASP A 354 11.59 7.44 3.05
C ASP A 354 11.47 7.42 1.51
N VAL A 355 10.60 8.25 0.96
CA VAL A 355 10.29 8.32 -0.47
C VAL A 355 10.67 9.66 -1.06
N VAL A 356 10.82 9.72 -2.39
CA VAL A 356 10.88 11.00 -3.13
C VAL A 356 9.65 11.81 -2.77
N ARG A 357 9.86 13.01 -2.24
CA ARG A 357 8.80 13.85 -1.68
C ARG A 357 9.08 15.32 -1.86
N ILE A 358 8.08 16.12 -1.48
CA ILE A 358 8.20 17.58 -1.44
C ILE A 358 8.35 18.02 0.01
N ALA A 359 9.23 18.98 0.21
CA ALA A 359 9.44 19.67 1.47
C ALA A 359 9.31 21.18 1.26
N SER A 360 9.09 21.91 2.35
CA SER A 360 9.12 23.36 2.35
C SER A 360 10.54 23.90 2.20
N TYR A 361 10.74 24.96 1.43
CA TYR A 361 12.02 25.66 1.39
C TYR A 361 12.39 26.25 2.76
N SER A 362 11.41 26.68 3.55
CA SER A 362 11.65 27.18 4.92
C SER A 362 12.35 26.15 5.80
N SER A 363 11.98 24.86 5.73
CA SER A 363 12.66 23.78 6.47
C SER A 363 14.06 23.45 5.94
N TRP A 364 14.39 23.87 4.72
CA TRP A 364 15.72 23.69 4.13
C TRP A 364 16.65 24.86 4.41
N LYS A 365 16.10 26.09 4.49
CA LYS A 365 16.83 27.36 4.41
C LYS A 365 18.05 27.45 5.33
N SER A 366 17.94 26.98 6.58
CA SER A 366 19.04 27.04 7.54
C SER A 366 20.18 26.05 7.28
N GLY A 367 19.92 24.99 6.50
CA GLY A 367 20.90 23.95 6.16
C GLY A 367 21.51 24.11 4.77
N VAL A 368 21.10 25.12 3.98
CA VAL A 368 21.63 25.34 2.63
C VAL A 368 23.06 25.85 2.69
N LEU A 369 23.97 25.07 2.10
CA LEU A 369 25.40 25.36 2.02
C LEU A 369 25.76 26.03 0.69
N ALA A 370 25.07 25.64 -0.38
CA ALA A 370 25.26 26.19 -1.71
C ALA A 370 23.98 26.08 -2.54
N ILE A 371 23.82 27.01 -3.48
CA ILE A 371 22.73 27.01 -4.46
C ILE A 371 23.36 27.09 -5.86
N ARG A 372 22.93 26.20 -6.75
CA ARG A 372 23.42 26.17 -8.13
C ARG A 372 22.27 26.26 -9.13
N ARG A 373 22.39 27.19 -10.07
CA ARG A 373 21.52 27.29 -11.22
C ARG A 373 22.13 26.56 -12.40
N ILE A 374 21.43 25.53 -12.85
CA ILE A 374 21.79 24.76 -14.03
C ILE A 374 21.04 25.37 -15.21
N THR A 375 21.80 25.94 -16.15
CA THR A 375 21.24 26.54 -17.37
C THR A 375 21.44 25.58 -18.56
N PRO A 376 20.51 25.57 -19.54
CA PRO A 376 20.71 24.91 -20.82
C PRO A 376 21.97 25.35 -21.57
#